data_AF-A0AAW7GZR8-F1
#
_entry.id   AF-A0AAW7GZR8-F1
#
_cell.length_a   1.000
_cell.length_b   1.000
_cell.length_c   1.000
_cell.angle_alpha   90.00
_cell.angle_beta   90.00
_cell.angle_gamma   90.00
#
_symmetry.space_group_name_H-M   'P 1'
#
loop_
_entity.id
_entity.type
_entity.pdbx_description
1 polymer ?
#
loop_
_entity_poly.entity_id
_entity_poly.type
_entity_poly.pdbx_seq_one_letter_code
_entity_poly.pdbx_strand_id
1 'polypeptide(L)' 'MDIILSLIAGAIIGFIFTLIKLPIPAPAVWPGVFGIIGVLSGNQIFNYLFNK' A
#
# COMPACT_ATOMS: atom_id res chain seq x y z
N MET A 1 -10.95 -10.40 6.38
CA MET A 1 -11.57 -10.52 5.03
C MET A 1 -10.85 -9.63 4.01
N ASP A 2 -9.84 -8.88 4.42
CA ASP A 2 -9.53 -7.58 3.83
C ASP A 2 -8.40 -7.59 2.80
N ILE A 3 -7.48 -8.56 2.88
CA ILE A 3 -6.28 -8.60 2.02
C ILE A 3 -6.63 -9.05 0.59
N ILE A 4 -7.50 -10.05 0.46
CA ILE A 4 -7.92 -10.55 -0.86
C ILE A 4 -8.78 -9.49 -1.55
N LEU A 5 -9.70 -8.85 -0.83
CA LEU A 5 -10.48 -7.74 -1.38
C LEU A 5 -9.62 -6.51 -1.72
N SER A 6 -8.62 -6.16 -0.90
CA SER A 6 -7.73 -5.03 -1.21
C SER A 6 -6.85 -5.30 -2.43
N LEU A 7 -6.40 -6.55 -2.61
CA LEU A 7 -5.67 -6.99 -3.80
C LEU A 7 -6.56 -6.90 -5.05
N ILE A 8 -7.79 -7.41 -4.98
CA ILE A 8 -8.75 -7.35 -6.09
C ILE A 8 -9.12 -5.90 -6.42
N ALA A 9 -9.38 -5.06 -5.41
CA ALA A 9 -9.68 -3.65 -5.61
C ALA A 9 -8.49 -2.91 -6.26
N GLY A 10 -7.27 -3.17 -5.80
CA GLY A 10 -6.06 -2.60 -6.40
C GLY A 10 -5.86 -3.05 -7.86
N ALA A 11 -6.11 -4.32 -8.16
CA ALA A 11 -6.06 -4.85 -9.52
C ALA A 11 -7.11 -4.21 -10.45
N ILE A 12 -8.35 -4.06 -9.97
CA ILE A 12 -9.44 -3.41 -10.73
C ILE A 12 -9.10 -1.94 -11.00
N ILE A 13 -8.65 -1.18 -10.00
CA ILE A 13 -8.27 0.23 -10.17
C ILE A 13 -7.10 0.36 -11.15
N GLY A 14 -6.05 -0.46 -11.00
CA GLY A 14 -4.92 -0.48 -11.93
C GLY A 14 -5.35 -0.78 -13.37
N PHE A 15 -6.26 -1.74 -13.54
CA PHE A 15 -6.82 -2.09 -14.84
C PHE A 15 -7.62 -0.95 -15.46
N ILE A 16 -8.56 -0.36 -14.70
CA ILE A 16 -9.41 0.74 -15.17
C ILE A 16 -8.55 1.95 -15.59
N PHE A 17 -7.61 2.37 -14.74
CA PHE A 17 -6.75 3.53 -15.02
C PHE A 17 -5.87 3.33 -16.26
N THR A 18 -5.34 2.12 -16.43
CA THR A 18 -4.60 1.75 -17.64
C THR A 18 -5.49 1.75 -18.88
N LEU A 19 -6.73 1.24 -18.76
CA LEU A 19 -7.69 1.16 -19.86
C LEU A 19 -8.13 2.55 -20.35
N ILE A 20 -8.31 3.51 -19.44
CA ILE A 20 -8.64 4.91 -19.77
C ILE A 20 -7.41 5.80 -19.99
N LYS A 21 -6.21 5.21 -20.03
CA LYS A 21 -4.91 5.89 -20.23
C LYS A 21 -4.64 7.03 -19.24
N LEU A 22 -5.19 6.94 -18.03
CA LEU A 22 -4.88 7.85 -16.94
C LEU A 22 -3.59 7.41 -16.23
N PRO A 23 -2.79 8.36 -15.72
CA PRO A 23 -1.66 8.02 -14.86
C PRO A 23 -2.16 7.25 -13.64
N ILE A 24 -1.49 6.14 -13.32
CA ILE A 24 -1.88 5.27 -12.22
C ILE A 24 -1.68 6.03 -10.90
N PRO A 25 -2.67 6.06 -9.99
CA PRO A 25 -2.59 6.81 -8.73
C PRO A 25 -1.74 6.11 -7.67
N ALA A 26 -1.45 4.82 -7.85
CA ALA A 26 -0.63 4.04 -6.94
C ALA A 26 0.85 4.46 -7.02
N PRO A 27 1.63 4.30 -5.93
CA PRO A 27 3.06 4.56 -5.97
C PRO A 27 3.71 3.67 -7.02
N ALA A 28 4.03 4.23 -8.18
CA ALA A 28 4.59 3.51 -9.32
C ALA A 28 6.05 3.06 -9.08
N VAL A 29 6.58 3.32 -7.89
CA VAL A 29 7.98 3.12 -7.53
C VAL A 29 8.09 2.32 -6.23
N TRP A 30 8.99 1.35 -6.23
CA TRP A 30 9.31 0.51 -5.06
C TRP A 30 9.53 1.32 -3.76
N PRO A 31 10.22 2.49 -3.77
CA PRO A 31 10.36 3.32 -2.58
C PRO A 31 9.06 3.69 -1.88
N GLY A 32 7.96 3.90 -2.61
CA GLY A 32 6.67 4.24 -1.99
C GLY A 32 6.09 3.08 -1.19
N VAL A 33 6.24 1.85 -1.70
CA VAL A 33 5.80 0.62 -1.01
C VAL A 33 6.65 0.39 0.25
N PHE A 34 7.97 0.50 0.13
CA PHE A 34 8.88 0.35 1.28
C PHE A 34 8.68 1.45 2.33
N GLY A 35 8.29 2.67 1.93
CA GLY A 35 7.91 3.73 2.86
C GLY A 35 6.71 3.36 3.72
N ILE A 36 5.65 2.80 3.12
CA ILE A 36 4.46 2.33 3.86
C ILE A 36 4.84 1.22 4.84
N ILE A 37 5.65 0.24 4.39
CA ILE A 37 6.14 -0.84 5.26
C ILE A 37 6.96 -0.27 6.43
N GLY A 38 7.84 0.71 6.16
CA GLY A 38 8.64 1.40 7.17
C GLY A 38 7.80 2.12 8.23
N VAL A 39 6.71 2.79 7.81
CA VAL A 39 5.80 3.47 8.74
C VAL A 39 5.08 2.46 9.64
N LEU A 40 4.56 1.38 9.08
CA LEU A 40 3.86 0.34 9.83
C LEU A 40 4.80 -0.38 10.82
N SER A 41 5.99 -0.76 10.37
CA SER A 41 6.99 -1.41 11.22
C SER A 41 7.55 -0.46 12.28
N GLY A 42 7.77 0.81 11.96
CA GLY A 42 8.17 1.83 12.92
C GLY A 42 7.14 2.01 14.05
N ASN A 43 5.84 2.03 13.71
CA ASN A 43 4.77 2.07 14.71
C ASN A 43 4.78 0.82 15.62
N GLN A 44 5.01 -0.36 15.06
CA GLN A 44 5.10 -1.60 15.84
C GLN A 44 6.32 -1.59 16.78
N ILE A 45 7.48 -1.16 16.28
CA ILE A 45 8.72 -1.05 17.07
C ILE A 45 8.55 -0.04 18.20
N PHE A 46 7.94 1.12 17.92
CA PHE A 46 7.68 2.13 18.94
C PHE A 46 6.75 1.59 20.03
N ASN A 47 5.63 0.97 19.66
CA ASN A 47 4.72 0.36 20.63
C ASN A 47 5.40 -0.74 21.44
N TYR A 48 6.24 -1.58 20.83
CA TYR A 48 6.96 -2.62 21.54
C TYR A 48 7.97 -2.06 22.56
N LEU A 49 8.67 -0.98 22.22
CA LEU A 49 9.72 -0.40 23.06
C LEU A 49 9.18 0.52 24.15
N PHE A 50 8.15 1.30 23.86
CA PHE A 50 7.66 2.38 24.72
C PHE A 50 6.31 2.10 25.35
N ASN A 51 5.54 1.15 24.81
CA ASN A 51 4.17 0.89 25.21
C ASN A 51 4.03 -0.53 25.77
N LYS A 52 4.89 -0.85 26.74
CA LYS A 52 4.68 -1.98 27.64
C LYS A 52 3.81 -1.58 28.82
#